data_AF-A0A433RNR6-F1
#
_entry.id   AF-A0A433RNR6-F1
#
_cell.length_a   1.000
_cell.length_b   1.000
_cell.length_c   1.000
_cell.angle_alpha   90.00
_cell.angle_beta   90.00
_cell.angle_gamma   90.00
#
_symmetry.space_group_name_H-M   'P 1'
#
loop_
_entity.id
_entity.type
_entity.pdbx_description
1 polymer ?
#
loop_
_entity_poly.entity_id
_entity_poly.type
_entity_poly.pdbx_seq_one_letter_code
_entity_poly.pdbx_strand_id
1 'polypeptide(L)'
;MSATKIYNFSFGSIKLTRELAQFTIHRNEFSYDRLEEIEQFLRDTRNDVFLSFRSIEENEGHVVMTFHFVEHLKPVVAIKQEAYVVKLAIAQAILLDEIVTKTSSFVSLHPATVYYHPMSTIRYGYRANRQMPREE
;
A
#
# COMPACT_ATOMS: atom_id res chain seq x y z
N MET A 1 -15.75 9.39 16.65
CA MET A 1 -14.63 9.90 15.82
C MET A 1 -13.82 8.72 15.32
N SER A 2 -13.65 8.55 14.02
CA SER A 2 -12.83 7.45 13.48
C SER A 2 -11.36 7.74 13.77
N ALA A 3 -10.68 6.85 14.49
CA ALA A 3 -9.26 7.00 14.80
C ALA A 3 -8.45 6.99 13.49
N THR A 4 -7.79 8.09 13.20
CA THR A 4 -6.86 8.21 12.05
C THR A 4 -5.48 7.81 12.53
N LYS A 5 -4.77 6.99 11.75
CA LYS A 5 -3.37 6.62 12.02
C LYS A 5 -2.48 7.07 10.87
N ILE A 6 -1.30 7.58 11.18
CA ILE A 6 -0.32 8.02 10.20
C ILE A 6 0.93 7.15 10.33
N TYR A 7 1.46 6.70 9.19
CA TYR A 7 2.68 5.92 9.09
C TYR A 7 3.58 6.53 8.02
N ASN A 8 4.89 6.33 8.16
CA ASN A 8 5.86 6.69 7.13
C ASN A 8 6.39 5.43 6.44
N PHE A 9 6.82 5.59 5.20
CA PHE A 9 7.56 4.59 4.43
C PHE A 9 8.60 5.30 3.55
N SER A 10 9.41 4.55 2.81
CA SER A 10 10.60 5.07 2.11
C SER A 10 10.33 6.26 1.17
N PHE A 11 9.13 6.38 0.62
CA PHE A 11 8.80 7.39 -0.40
C PHE A 11 7.72 8.38 0.05
N GLY A 12 7.25 8.30 1.30
CA GLY A 12 6.19 9.20 1.76
C GLY A 12 5.47 8.76 3.02
N SER A 13 4.20 9.15 3.12
CA SER A 13 3.36 8.86 4.28
C SER A 13 2.05 8.18 3.90
N ILE A 14 1.47 7.50 4.88
CA ILE A 14 0.24 6.73 4.76
C ILE A 14 -0.70 7.18 5.86
N LYS A 15 -1.86 7.72 5.48
CA LYS A 15 -2.95 8.02 6.39
C LYS A 15 -4.00 6.92 6.27
N LEU A 16 -4.17 6.15 7.34
CA LEU A 16 -5.19 5.10 7.45
C LEU A 16 -6.40 5.61 8.23
N THR A 17 -7.59 5.38 7.66
CA THR A 17 -8.88 5.50 8.33
C THR A 17 -9.56 4.11 8.34
N ARG A 18 -10.81 4.03 8.81
CA ARG A 18 -11.58 2.76 8.75
C ARG A 18 -11.86 2.30 7.32
N GLU A 19 -11.97 3.23 6.38
CA GLU A 19 -12.44 2.96 5.02
C GLU A 19 -11.40 3.23 3.94
N LEU A 20 -10.32 3.97 4.27
CA LEU A 20 -9.36 4.45 3.28
C LEU A 20 -7.92 4.32 3.74
N ALA A 21 -7.06 4.03 2.77
CA ALA A 21 -5.63 4.22 2.85
C ALA A 21 -5.23 5.30 1.86
N GLN A 22 -4.67 6.40 2.35
CA GLN A 22 -4.17 7.49 1.52
C GLN A 22 -2.65 7.52 1.56
N PHE A 23 -2.02 7.42 0.40
CA PHE A 23 -0.58 7.53 0.22
C PHE A 23 -0.26 8.91 -0.30
N THR A 24 0.57 9.66 0.42
CA THR A 24 1.03 10.99 0.03
C THR A 24 2.52 10.91 -0.25
N ILE A 25 2.90 11.20 -1.49
CA ILE A 25 4.25 11.04 -2.03
C ILE A 25 4.64 12.34 -2.75
N HIS A 26 5.87 12.79 -2.59
CA HIS A 26 6.33 14.00 -3.25
C HIS A 26 6.39 13.81 -4.78
N ARG A 27 6.04 14.83 -5.56
CA ARG A 27 5.99 14.76 -7.04
C ARG A 27 7.33 14.35 -7.68
N ASN A 28 8.44 14.65 -7.04
CA ASN A 28 9.80 14.29 -7.50
C ASN A 28 10.06 12.77 -7.51
N GLU A 29 9.29 12.00 -6.74
CA GLU A 29 9.32 10.54 -6.78
C GLU A 29 8.67 9.97 -8.04
N PHE A 30 8.16 10.82 -8.94
CA PHE A 30 7.47 10.39 -10.14
C PHE A 30 8.12 10.96 -11.40
N SER A 31 8.10 10.17 -12.48
CA SER A 31 8.59 10.56 -13.80
C SER A 31 7.51 10.56 -14.90
N TYR A 32 6.23 10.49 -14.53
CA TYR A 32 5.14 10.66 -15.51
C TYR A 32 5.11 12.08 -16.08
N ASP A 33 4.64 12.20 -17.32
CA ASP A 33 4.32 13.50 -17.94
C ASP A 33 2.91 13.94 -17.55
N ARG A 34 1.98 12.98 -17.45
CA ARG A 34 0.56 13.21 -17.11
C ARG A 34 0.10 12.27 -16.00
N LEU A 35 -0.65 12.80 -15.02
CA LEU A 35 -1.10 12.05 -13.85
C LEU A 35 -1.99 10.85 -14.23
N GLU A 36 -2.73 10.97 -15.34
CA GLU A 36 -3.61 9.95 -15.89
C GLU A 36 -2.87 8.66 -16.23
N GLU A 37 -1.57 8.71 -16.49
CA GLU A 37 -0.74 7.51 -16.75
C GLU A 37 -0.60 6.66 -15.49
N ILE A 38 -0.44 7.30 -14.33
CA ILE A 38 -0.43 6.62 -13.03
C ILE A 38 -1.84 6.15 -12.68
N GLU A 39 -2.85 6.98 -12.95
CA GLU A 39 -4.24 6.59 -12.73
C GLU A 39 -4.61 5.32 -13.51
N GLN A 40 -4.28 5.28 -14.80
CA GLN A 40 -4.56 4.14 -15.66
C GLN A 40 -3.85 2.88 -15.16
N PHE A 41 -2.56 2.97 -14.83
CA PHE A 41 -1.81 1.87 -14.21
C PHE A 41 -2.51 1.33 -12.94
N LEU A 42 -2.99 2.23 -12.08
CA LEU A 42 -3.71 1.86 -10.87
C LEU A 42 -5.12 1.32 -11.13
N ARG A 43 -5.76 1.65 -12.25
CA ARG A 43 -7.09 1.11 -12.61
C ARG A 43 -7.03 -0.25 -13.31
N ASP A 44 -6.05 -0.43 -14.20
CA ASP A 44 -5.94 -1.63 -15.04
C ASP A 44 -5.53 -2.88 -14.24
N THR A 45 -4.88 -2.68 -13.10
CA THR A 45 -4.45 -3.78 -12.25
C THR A 45 -5.60 -4.24 -11.35
N ARG A 46 -6.48 -5.08 -11.89
CA ARG A 46 -7.50 -5.83 -11.14
C ARG A 46 -6.88 -7.10 -10.56
N ASN A 47 -6.27 -6.99 -9.38
CA ASN A 47 -5.71 -8.13 -8.66
C ASN A 47 -6.15 -8.03 -7.19
N ASP A 48 -6.69 -9.12 -6.66
CA ASP A 48 -7.25 -9.20 -5.30
C ASP A 48 -6.17 -9.13 -4.21
N VAL A 49 -4.88 -9.23 -4.56
CA VAL A 49 -3.77 -9.05 -3.61
C VAL A 49 -3.54 -7.59 -3.21
N PHE A 50 -4.00 -6.61 -4.01
CA PHE A 50 -3.81 -5.19 -3.73
C PHE A 50 -5.05 -4.55 -3.12
N LEU A 51 -4.87 -3.42 -2.41
CA LEU A 51 -5.99 -2.56 -2.06
C LEU A 51 -6.66 -1.99 -3.33
N SER A 52 -7.99 -1.87 -3.29
CA SER A 52 -8.76 -1.37 -4.43
C SER A 52 -8.54 0.13 -4.61
N PHE A 53 -8.05 0.53 -5.78
CA PHE A 53 -7.86 1.93 -6.12
C PHE A 53 -9.18 2.71 -6.12
N ARG A 54 -9.17 3.95 -5.57
CA ARG A 54 -10.31 4.85 -5.55
C ARG A 54 -10.07 6.08 -6.40
N SER A 55 -9.00 6.83 -6.13
CA SER A 55 -8.69 8.08 -6.80
C SER A 55 -7.21 8.46 -6.67
N ILE A 56 -6.76 9.33 -7.57
CA ILE A 56 -5.47 9.98 -7.51
C ILE A 56 -5.66 11.47 -7.76
N GLU A 57 -4.92 12.30 -7.05
CA GLU A 57 -4.90 13.74 -7.23
C GLU A 57 -3.48 14.27 -6.98
N GLU A 58 -3.13 15.39 -7.61
CA GLU A 58 -1.88 16.09 -7.38
C GLU A 58 -2.19 17.46 -6.77
N ASN A 59 -1.71 17.69 -5.56
CA ASN A 59 -1.96 18.91 -4.78
C ASN A 59 -0.65 19.36 -4.12
N GLU A 60 -0.32 20.65 -4.24
CA GLU A 60 0.80 21.27 -3.51
C GLU A 60 2.13 20.49 -3.65
N GLY A 61 2.47 20.03 -4.87
CA GLY A 61 3.70 19.29 -5.15
C GLY A 61 3.71 17.84 -4.64
N HIS A 62 2.55 17.32 -4.22
CA HIS A 62 2.39 15.95 -3.76
C HIS A 62 1.34 15.22 -4.57
N VAL A 63 1.60 13.93 -4.82
CA VAL A 63 0.63 13.00 -5.39
C VAL A 63 -0.03 12.26 -4.24
N VAL A 64 -1.36 12.31 -4.19
CA VAL A 64 -2.19 11.63 -3.20
C VAL A 64 -2.97 10.52 -3.89
N MET A 65 -2.61 9.27 -3.56
CA MET A 65 -3.33 8.08 -4.04
C MET A 65 -4.23 7.55 -2.92
N THR A 66 -5.52 7.45 -3.20
CA THR A 66 -6.51 6.94 -2.25
C THR A 66 -6.98 5.56 -2.68
N PHE A 67 -6.98 4.64 -1.72
CA PHE A 67 -7.44 3.26 -1.89
C PHE A 67 -8.53 2.95 -0.87
N HIS A 68 -9.48 2.08 -1.25
CA HIS A 68 -10.40 1.48 -0.31
C HIS A 68 -9.64 0.56 0.64
N PHE A 69 -9.86 0.77 1.93
CA PHE A 69 -9.30 -0.02 3.01
C PHE A 69 -10.42 -0.77 3.72
N VAL A 70 -10.17 -2.04 4.03
CA VAL A 70 -11.17 -2.87 4.70
C VAL A 70 -10.88 -2.84 6.20
N GLU A 71 -11.89 -2.50 7.00
CA GLU A 71 -11.74 -2.24 8.45
C GLU A 71 -11.06 -3.38 9.24
N HIS A 72 -11.15 -4.62 8.75
CA HIS A 72 -10.54 -5.78 9.41
C HIS A 72 -9.05 -5.98 9.07
N LEU A 73 -8.51 -5.24 8.10
CA LEU A 73 -7.08 -5.27 7.78
C LEU A 73 -6.30 -4.42 8.78
N LYS A 74 -5.14 -4.94 9.21
CA LYS A 74 -4.21 -4.24 10.08
C LYS A 74 -2.87 -4.08 9.36
N PRO A 75 -2.19 -2.93 9.45
CA PRO A 75 -0.83 -2.80 8.92
C PRO A 75 0.12 -3.70 9.69
N VAL A 76 1.06 -4.35 9.00
CA VAL A 76 2.06 -5.26 9.61
C VAL A 76 2.86 -4.55 10.71
N VAL A 77 3.06 -3.24 10.65
CA VAL A 77 3.72 -2.49 11.73
C VAL A 77 3.01 -2.64 13.10
N ALA A 78 1.70 -2.90 13.10
CA ALA A 78 0.90 -3.12 14.31
C ALA A 78 1.06 -4.54 14.90
N ILE A 79 1.72 -5.46 14.19
CA ILE A 79 1.89 -6.87 14.60
C ILE A 79 2.60 -7.01 15.95
N LYS A 80 3.36 -6.01 16.38
CA LYS A 80 4.06 -5.99 17.68
C LYS A 80 3.10 -6.21 18.86
N GLN A 81 1.84 -5.81 18.72
CA GLN A 81 0.79 -5.91 19.73
C GLN A 81 0.05 -7.26 19.72
N GLU A 82 0.28 -8.09 18.69
CA GLU A 82 -0.38 -9.39 18.56
C GLU A 82 0.30 -10.47 19.42
N ALA A 83 -0.43 -11.56 19.69
CA ALA A 83 0.11 -12.77 20.32
C ALA A 83 1.23 -13.38 19.46
N TYR A 84 2.17 -14.08 20.09
CA TYR A 84 3.33 -14.65 19.39
C TYR A 84 2.95 -15.63 18.26
N VAL A 85 1.94 -16.46 18.49
CA VAL A 85 1.42 -17.40 17.48
C VAL A 85 0.90 -16.64 16.25
N VAL A 86 0.18 -15.54 16.46
CA VAL A 86 -0.33 -14.69 15.37
C VAL A 86 0.81 -14.01 14.63
N LYS A 87 1.85 -13.55 15.36
CA LYS A 87 3.07 -12.99 14.75
C LYS A 87 3.73 -13.97 13.80
N LEU A 88 3.93 -15.22 14.25
CA LEU A 88 4.53 -16.27 13.44
C LEU A 88 3.68 -16.64 12.22
N ALA A 89 2.37 -16.76 12.39
CA ALA A 89 1.46 -17.07 11.29
C ALA A 89 1.49 -16.00 10.18
N ILE A 90 1.49 -14.71 10.55
CA ILE A 90 1.58 -13.61 9.57
C ILE A 90 2.96 -13.59 8.89
N ALA A 91 4.04 -13.79 9.64
CA ALA A 91 5.39 -13.86 9.06
C ALA A 91 5.49 -15.02 8.05
N GLN A 92 4.98 -16.20 8.40
CA GLN A 92 4.90 -17.33 7.49
C GLN A 92 4.07 -17.01 6.24
N ALA A 93 2.90 -16.38 6.41
CA ALA A 93 2.05 -16.00 5.28
C ALA A 93 2.77 -15.03 4.32
N ILE A 94 3.50 -14.04 4.83
CA ILE A 94 4.29 -13.11 4.00
C ILE A 94 5.38 -13.84 3.23
N LEU A 95 6.10 -14.78 3.88
CA LEU A 95 7.16 -15.56 3.24
C LEU A 95 6.63 -16.50 2.16
N LEU A 96 5.42 -17.05 2.33
CA LEU A 96 4.79 -17.96 1.39
C LEU A 96 3.96 -17.28 0.30
N ASP A 97 3.66 -15.98 0.41
CA ASP A 97 2.82 -15.30 -0.59
C ASP A 97 3.52 -15.19 -1.95
N GLU A 98 4.86 -15.16 -2.00
CA GLU A 98 5.64 -15.06 -3.24
C GLU A 98 5.17 -13.93 -4.19
N ILE A 99 4.76 -12.77 -3.65
CA ILE A 99 4.11 -11.67 -4.40
C ILE A 99 4.82 -11.27 -5.70
N VAL A 100 6.15 -11.38 -5.76
CA VAL A 100 6.95 -11.09 -6.95
C VAL A 100 6.62 -11.97 -8.16
N THR A 101 6.04 -13.15 -7.96
CA THR A 101 5.60 -14.04 -9.04
C THR A 101 4.17 -13.73 -9.51
N LYS A 102 3.40 -12.99 -8.70
CA LYS A 102 1.98 -12.68 -8.94
C LYS A 102 1.76 -11.35 -9.67
N THR A 103 2.80 -10.56 -9.87
CA THR A 103 2.70 -9.25 -10.52
C THR A 103 3.99 -8.89 -11.24
N SER A 104 3.88 -8.15 -12.35
CA SER A 104 5.01 -7.52 -13.03
C SER A 104 5.34 -6.13 -12.49
N SER A 105 4.54 -5.62 -11.55
CA SER A 105 4.71 -4.31 -10.92
C SER A 105 5.69 -4.38 -9.74
N PHE A 106 6.32 -3.26 -9.43
CA PHE A 106 7.07 -3.14 -8.18
C PHE A 106 6.10 -3.09 -7.00
N VAL A 107 6.44 -3.77 -5.90
CA VAL A 107 5.61 -3.85 -4.69
C VAL A 107 6.45 -3.47 -3.48
N SER A 108 5.89 -2.64 -2.61
CA SER A 108 6.55 -2.34 -1.34
C SER A 108 6.28 -3.45 -0.32
N LEU A 109 7.34 -3.97 0.29
CA LEU A 109 7.28 -4.88 1.43
C LEU A 109 7.48 -4.17 2.78
N HIS A 110 7.37 -2.84 2.81
CA HIS A 110 7.51 -2.07 4.04
C HIS A 110 6.36 -2.43 5.02
N PRO A 111 6.60 -2.59 6.34
CA PRO A 111 5.56 -3.00 7.29
C PRO A 111 4.33 -2.07 7.36
N ALA A 112 4.45 -0.83 6.88
CA ALA A 112 3.34 0.14 6.81
C ALA A 112 2.49 -0.01 5.54
N THR A 113 3.01 -0.63 4.49
CA THR A 113 2.37 -0.80 3.19
C THR A 113 1.79 -2.22 2.99
N VAL A 114 2.17 -3.17 3.85
CA VAL A 114 1.63 -4.52 3.90
C VAL A 114 0.58 -4.62 5.00
N TYR A 115 -0.55 -5.22 4.69
CA TYR A 115 -1.65 -5.43 5.61
C TYR A 115 -1.98 -6.91 5.77
N TYR A 116 -2.49 -7.26 6.94
CA TYR A 116 -2.93 -8.60 7.25
C TYR A 116 -4.34 -8.59 7.83
N HIS A 117 -5.10 -9.64 7.51
CA HIS A 117 -6.17 -10.13 8.37
C HIS A 117 -5.60 -11.29 9.19
N PRO A 118 -5.82 -11.35 10.52
CA PRO A 118 -5.29 -12.43 11.34
C PRO A 118 -5.52 -13.81 10.73
N MET A 119 -4.48 -14.65 10.72
CA MET A 119 -4.50 -16.06 10.32
C MET A 119 -4.92 -16.38 8.87
N SER A 120 -5.03 -15.40 7.96
CA SER A 120 -5.60 -15.67 6.63
C SER A 120 -4.93 -14.91 5.48
N THR A 121 -5.05 -13.59 5.45
CA THR A 121 -4.90 -12.86 4.19
C THR A 121 -3.85 -11.76 4.29
N ILE A 122 -2.92 -11.74 3.34
CA ILE A 122 -1.99 -10.62 3.10
C ILE A 122 -2.54 -9.74 1.97
N ARG A 123 -2.44 -8.43 2.14
CA ARG A 123 -2.79 -7.41 1.14
C ARG A 123 -1.68 -6.37 1.04
N TYR A 124 -1.50 -5.83 -0.16
CA TYR A 124 -0.46 -4.84 -0.44
C TYR A 124 -1.11 -3.49 -0.81
N GLY A 125 -0.71 -2.42 -0.14
CA GLY A 125 -1.24 -1.07 -0.37
C GLY A 125 -0.50 -0.27 -1.41
N TYR A 126 0.80 -0.51 -1.57
CA TYR A 126 1.64 0.24 -2.48
C TYR A 126 2.17 -0.66 -3.59
N ARG A 127 1.91 -0.23 -4.82
CA ARG A 127 2.49 -0.78 -6.04
C ARG A 127 2.96 0.36 -6.93
N ALA A 128 3.92 0.03 -7.78
CA ALA A 128 4.67 0.99 -8.55
C ALA A 128 4.99 0.41 -9.94
N ASN A 129 5.14 1.30 -10.92
CA ASN A 129 5.61 0.96 -12.27
C ASN A 129 6.97 1.65 -12.51
N ARG A 130 7.46 1.67 -13.74
CA ARG A 130 8.73 2.36 -14.05
C ARG A 130 8.69 3.88 -13.88
N GLN A 131 7.53 4.46 -13.62
CA GLN A 131 7.35 5.89 -13.42
C GLN A 131 7.36 6.29 -11.94
N MET A 132 7.42 5.34 -11.00
CA MET A 132 7.40 5.59 -9.56
C MET A 132 7.92 4.38 -8.75
N PRO A 133 8.65 4.58 -7.63
CA PRO A 133 9.37 5.80 -7.30
C PRO A 133 10.53 6.00 -8.29
N ARG A 134 10.95 7.25 -8.52
CA ARG A 134 12.12 7.57 -9.34
C ARG A 134 13.37 7.09 -8.60
N GLU A 135 14.07 6.10 -9.15
CA GLU A 135 15.43 5.79 -8.72
C GLU A 135 16.33 6.96 -9.13
N GLU A 136 17.14 7.48 -8.20
CA GLU A 136 18.15 8.52 -8.48
C GLU A 136 19.18 8.05 -9.51
#